data_AF-A0A4S1M2J8-F1
#
_entry.id   AF-A0A4S1M2J8-F1
#
_cell.length_a   1.000
_cell.length_b   1.000
_cell.length_c   1.000
_cell.angle_alpha   90.00
_cell.angle_beta   90.00
_cell.angle_gamma   90.00
#
_symmetry.space_group_name_H-M   'P 1'
#
loop_
_entity.id
_entity.type
_entity.pdbx_description
1 polymer ?
#
loop_
_entity_poly.entity_id
_entity_poly.type
_entity_poly.pdbx_seq_one_letter_code
_entity_poly.pdbx_strand_id
1 'polypeptide(L)'
;AVDVVEEDGSIQDDYRINYLRDHLKEVREAIADGVDLIGYTSWGPIDLVSASTAEMKKRYGYIYVDRDNEGNGTFARTRKKSFYWYKK
;
A
#
# COMPACT_ATOMS: atom_id res chain seq x y z
N ALA A 1 -6.58 7.53 0.18
CA ALA A 1 -7.32 6.83 1.24
C ALA A 1 -6.56 6.96 2.55
N VAL A 2 -7.26 6.88 3.67
CA VAL A 2 -6.70 7.10 5.01
C VAL A 2 -6.69 5.75 5.72
N ASP A 3 -5.53 5.34 6.23
CA ASP A 3 -5.45 4.15 7.09
C ASP A 3 -6.03 4.48 8.47
N VAL A 4 -6.78 3.53 9.03
CA VAL A 4 -7.23 3.55 10.43
C VAL A 4 -6.46 2.47 11.17
N VAL A 5 -5.84 2.84 12.27
CA VAL A 5 -5.19 1.91 13.19
C VAL A 5 -6.23 1.51 14.22
N GLU A 6 -6.61 0.24 14.23
CA GLU A 6 -7.58 -0.31 15.18
C GLU A 6 -6.96 -0.41 16.59
N GLU A 7 -7.79 -0.65 17.61
CA GLU A 7 -7.33 -0.79 19.01
C GLU A 7 -6.29 -1.91 19.19
N ASP A 8 -6.35 -2.96 18.37
CA ASP A 8 -5.40 -4.08 18.37
C ASP A 8 -4.12 -3.81 17.54
N GLY A 9 -4.01 -2.62 16.94
CA GLY A 9 -2.91 -2.21 16.07
C GLY A 9 -3.00 -2.72 14.63
N SER A 10 -4.08 -3.42 14.26
CA SER A 10 -4.32 -3.85 12.89
C SER A 10 -4.79 -2.69 11.99
N ILE A 11 -4.62 -2.85 10.68
CA ILE A 11 -5.04 -1.87 9.68
C ILE A 11 -5.76 -2.62 8.57
N GLN A 12 -7.07 -2.38 8.47
CA GLN A 12 -7.97 -3.03 7.52
C GLN A 12 -8.07 -2.22 6.22
N ASP A 13 -7.04 -2.33 5.38
CA ASP A 13 -6.92 -1.56 4.14
C ASP A 13 -7.50 -2.28 2.91
N ASP A 14 -8.74 -2.77 3.04
CA ASP A 14 -9.46 -3.46 1.95
C ASP A 14 -9.61 -2.58 0.71
N TYR A 15 -9.70 -1.26 0.87
CA TYR A 15 -9.71 -0.32 -0.24
C TYR A 15 -8.44 -0.41 -1.11
N ARG A 16 -7.26 -0.65 -0.50
CA ARG A 16 -5.97 -0.78 -1.19
C ARG A 16 -5.90 -2.12 -1.90
N ILE A 17 -6.37 -3.17 -1.22
CA ILE A 17 -6.50 -4.51 -1.79
C ILE A 17 -7.39 -4.47 -3.04
N ASN A 18 -8.56 -3.83 -2.95
CA ASN A 18 -9.50 -3.74 -4.07
C ASN A 18 -8.89 -2.95 -5.24
N TYR A 19 -8.29 -1.80 -4.96
CA TYR A 19 -7.59 -1.01 -5.98
C TYR A 19 -6.53 -1.83 -6.73
N LEU A 20 -5.65 -2.52 -6.01
CA LEU A 20 -4.59 -3.33 -6.61
C LEU A 20 -5.14 -4.55 -7.34
N ARG A 21 -6.13 -5.23 -6.76
CA ARG A 21 -6.77 -6.39 -7.39
C ARG A 21 -7.36 -6.01 -8.74
N ASP A 22 -8.05 -4.89 -8.82
CA ASP A 22 -8.67 -4.45 -10.07
C ASP A 22 -7.60 -4.08 -11.12
N HIS A 23 -6.50 -3.42 -10.73
CA HIS A 23 -5.40 -3.17 -11.67
C HIS A 23 -4.72 -4.46 -12.14
N LEU A 24 -4.51 -5.43 -11.24
CA LEU A 24 -3.86 -6.70 -11.59
C LEU A 24 -4.73 -7.57 -12.50
N LYS A 25 -6.08 -7.41 -12.48
CA LYS A 25 -6.95 -8.02 -13.49
C LYS A 25 -6.67 -7.45 -14.87
N GLU A 26 -6.62 -6.13 -15.01
CA GLU A 26 -6.32 -5.49 -16.30
C GLU A 26 -4.91 -5.82 -16.79
N VAL A 27 -3.93 -5.92 -15.89
CA VAL A 27 -2.58 -6.40 -16.23
C VAL A 27 -2.63 -7.82 -16.80
N ARG A 28 -3.46 -8.70 -16.23
CA ARG A 28 -3.65 -10.06 -16.74
C ARG A 28 -4.29 -10.07 -18.13
N GLU A 29 -5.28 -9.22 -18.38
CA GLU A 29 -5.89 -9.09 -19.72
C GLU A 29 -4.86 -8.58 -20.74
N ALA A 30 -4.04 -7.60 -20.38
CA ALA A 30 -2.97 -7.11 -21.27
C ALA A 30 -1.94 -8.21 -21.63
N ILE A 31 -1.60 -9.09 -20.69
CA ILE A 31 -0.76 -10.27 -20.97
C ILE A 31 -1.47 -11.22 -21.93
N ALA A 32 -2.78 -11.43 -21.78
CA ALA A 32 -3.58 -12.27 -22.67
C ALA A 32 -3.64 -11.70 -24.10
N ASP A 33 -3.61 -10.37 -24.24
CA ASP A 33 -3.52 -9.66 -25.52
C ASP A 33 -2.12 -9.69 -26.17
N GLY A 34 -1.13 -10.31 -25.51
CA GLY A 34 0.22 -10.54 -26.04
C GLY A 34 1.26 -9.52 -25.62
N VAL A 35 0.98 -8.67 -24.62
CA VAL A 35 1.98 -7.75 -24.06
C VAL A 35 3.06 -8.54 -23.29
N ASP A 36 4.32 -8.30 -23.63
CA ASP A 36 5.46 -8.81 -22.87
C ASP A 36 5.70 -7.97 -21.60
N LEU A 37 5.18 -8.45 -20.47
CA LEU A 37 5.29 -7.78 -19.18
C LEU A 37 6.43 -8.35 -18.34
N ILE A 38 7.47 -7.55 -18.14
CA ILE A 38 8.66 -7.94 -17.35
C ILE A 38 8.35 -8.05 -15.84
N GLY A 39 7.42 -7.25 -15.32
CA GLY A 39 7.03 -7.32 -13.91
C GLY A 39 6.11 -6.18 -13.46
N TYR A 40 5.67 -6.28 -12.20
CA TYR A 40 4.84 -5.28 -11.53
C TYR A 40 5.46 -4.91 -10.18
N THR A 41 5.73 -3.63 -9.96
CA THR A 41 6.27 -3.12 -8.70
C THR A 41 5.34 -2.07 -8.12
N SER A 42 4.68 -2.39 -7.02
CA SER A 42 3.83 -1.45 -6.31
C SER A 42 4.63 -0.25 -5.79
N TRP A 43 4.09 0.96 -5.98
CA TRP A 43 4.70 2.18 -5.48
C TRP A 43 4.61 2.26 -3.96
N GLY A 44 5.73 2.58 -3.32
CA GLY A 44 5.83 2.78 -1.88
C GLY A 44 5.32 1.57 -1.08
N PRO A 45 5.92 0.37 -1.21
CA PRO A 45 5.47 -0.84 -0.51
C PRO A 45 5.57 -0.73 1.03
N ILE A 46 6.38 0.21 1.50
CA ILE A 46 6.40 0.73 2.88
C ILE A 46 5.98 2.19 2.85
N ASP A 47 5.21 2.63 3.86
CA ASP A 47 4.79 4.02 3.96
C ASP A 47 6.00 4.98 3.95
N LEU A 48 5.87 6.04 3.17
CA LEU A 48 6.91 7.03 2.89
C LEU A 48 6.30 8.42 2.76
N VAL A 49 7.14 9.44 2.79
CA VAL A 49 6.75 10.83 2.55
C VAL A 49 6.38 10.99 1.07
N SER A 50 5.13 11.37 0.79
CA SER A 50 4.67 11.53 -0.59
C SER A 50 5.45 12.61 -1.34
N ALA A 51 5.71 12.40 -2.62
CA ALA A 51 6.50 13.35 -3.42
C ALA A 51 5.80 14.70 -3.66
N SER A 52 4.47 14.69 -3.87
CA SER A 52 3.72 15.88 -4.29
C SER A 52 3.40 16.86 -3.16
N THR A 53 3.06 16.33 -1.97
CA THR A 53 2.57 17.15 -0.84
C THR A 53 3.47 17.03 0.39
N ALA A 54 4.54 16.24 0.34
CA ALA A 54 5.42 15.97 1.47
C ALA A 54 4.69 15.42 2.72
N GLU A 55 3.61 14.66 2.53
CA GLU A 55 2.80 14.11 3.62
C GLU A 55 3.08 12.62 3.93
N MET A 56 2.95 12.26 5.20
CA MET A 56 2.80 10.89 5.71
C MET A 56 1.33 10.44 5.79
N LYS A 57 0.37 11.37 5.88
CA LYS A 57 -1.07 11.06 5.98
C LYS A 57 -1.59 10.30 4.75
N LYS A 58 -1.02 10.56 3.57
CA LYS A 58 -1.32 9.83 2.33
C LYS A 58 -0.43 8.58 2.24
N ARG A 59 -0.97 7.46 2.71
CA ARG A 59 -0.24 6.19 2.85
C ARG A 59 -0.45 5.28 1.65
N TYR A 60 0.62 4.59 1.24
CA TYR A 60 0.65 3.71 0.07
C TYR A 60 0.97 2.27 0.42
N GLY A 61 1.76 2.06 1.47
CA GLY A 61 2.44 0.79 1.69
C GLY A 61 1.55 -0.30 2.24
N TYR A 62 2.05 -1.52 2.10
CA TYR A 62 1.62 -2.70 2.81
C TYR A 62 2.18 -2.74 4.24
N ILE A 63 3.25 -1.97 4.46
CA ILE A 63 3.91 -1.81 5.75
C ILE A 63 3.62 -0.39 6.23
N TYR A 64 2.85 -0.29 7.32
CA TYR A 64 2.60 0.95 8.01
C TYR A 64 3.87 1.41 8.73
N VAL A 65 4.14 2.71 8.70
CA VAL A 65 5.20 3.34 9.50
C VAL A 65 4.54 4.32 10.46
N ASP A 66 4.79 4.13 11.76
CA ASP A 66 4.35 5.02 12.82
C ASP A 66 5.11 6.35 12.79
N ARG A 67 4.64 7.24 11.92
CA ARG A 67 5.12 8.61 11.76
C ARG A 67 4.00 9.47 11.18
N ASP A 68 3.78 10.66 11.73
CA ASP A 68 2.85 11.66 11.21
C ASP A 68 3.53 12.75 10.36
N ASN A 69 2.76 13.76 9.93
CA ASN A 69 3.27 14.88 9.12
C ASN A 69 4.17 15.84 9.90
N GLU A 70 4.01 15.93 11.22
CA GLU A 70 4.82 16.79 12.10
C GLU A 70 6.14 16.10 12.48
N GLY A 71 6.27 14.82 12.17
CA GLY A 71 7.44 14.01 12.45
C GLY A 71 7.37 13.25 13.77
N ASN A 72 6.23 13.27 14.45
CA ASN A 72 6.02 12.47 15.65
C ASN A 72 5.76 11.01 15.29
N GLY A 73 6.08 10.10 16.21
CA GLY A 73 5.90 8.65 16.06
C GLY A 73 7.16 7.86 16.40
N THR A 74 7.00 6.55 16.59
CA THR A 74 8.08 5.64 17.00
C THR A 74 8.90 5.09 15.83
N PHE A 75 8.46 5.36 14.59
CA PHE A 75 8.91 4.68 13.38
C PHE A 75 8.70 3.16 13.41
N ALA A 76 7.90 2.62 14.32
CA ALA A 76 7.56 1.19 14.32
C ALA A 76 6.89 0.79 12.99
N ARG A 77 7.11 -0.47 12.59
CA ARG A 77 6.57 -1.02 11.35
C ARG A 77 5.53 -2.08 11.65
N THR A 78 4.36 -1.92 11.06
CA THR A 78 3.24 -2.87 11.22
C THR A 78 2.78 -3.35 9.86
N ARG A 79 2.55 -4.66 9.73
CA ARG A 79 2.03 -5.25 8.49
C ARG A 79 0.53 -5.01 8.41
N LYS A 80 0.09 -4.31 7.37
CA LYS A 80 -1.34 -4.10 7.08
C LYS A 80 -1.98 -5.39 6.57
N LYS A 81 -3.31 -5.44 6.48
CA LYS A 81 -4.03 -6.58 5.87
C LYS A 81 -3.53 -6.86 4.45
N SER A 82 -3.31 -5.80 3.66
CA SER A 82 -2.77 -5.87 2.30
C SER A 82 -1.40 -6.52 2.19
N PHE A 83 -0.56 -6.51 3.24
CA PHE A 83 0.71 -7.23 3.26
C PHE A 83 0.50 -8.73 3.07
N TYR A 84 -0.42 -9.30 3.85
CA TYR A 84 -0.72 -10.72 3.79
C TYR A 84 -1.49 -11.08 2.52
N TRP A 85 -2.28 -10.15 1.97
CA TRP A 85 -2.92 -10.33 0.67
C TRP A 85 -1.89 -10.35 -0.47
N TYR A 86 -0.97 -9.39 -0.52
CA TYR A 86 0.03 -9.27 -1.60
C TYR A 86 1.09 -10.40 -1.56
N LYS A 87 1.32 -11.01 -0.39
CA LYS A 87 2.19 -12.18 -0.24
C LYS A 87 1.62 -13.45 -0.87
N LYS A 88 0.29 -13.60 -0.89
CA LYS A 88 -0.39 -14.80 -1.40
C LYS A 88 -0.36 -14.83 -2.91
#